data_AF-A0A0S8EB34-F1
#
_entry.id   AF-A0A0S8EB34-F1
#
_cell.length_a   1.000
_cell.length_b   1.000
_cell.length_c   1.000
_cell.angle_alpha   90.00
_cell.angle_beta   90.00
_cell.angle_gamma   90.00
#
_symmetry.space_group_name_H-M   'P 1'
#
loop_
_entity.id
_entity.type
_entity.pdbx_description
1 polymer ?
#
loop_
_entity_poly.entity_id
_entity_poly.type
_entity_poly.pdbx_seq_one_letter_code
_entity_poly.pdbx_strand_id
1 'polypeptide(L)' 'MSYYLHDVPGRLRIKTPFIKGNTALAKHVERFLEQIHGIKSITTNPITGSIIMTYDERKVTSK' A
#
# COMPACT_ATOMS: atom_id res chain seq x y z
N MET A 1 -4.97 14.99 -9.44
CA MET A 1 -4.97 13.54 -9.15
C MET A 1 -5.56 13.34 -7.77
N SER A 2 -6.58 12.50 -7.61
CA SER A 2 -7.23 12.26 -6.33
C SER A 2 -6.56 11.14 -5.54
N TYR A 3 -6.60 11.26 -4.22
CA TYR A 3 -6.37 10.16 -3.30
C TYR A 3 -7.59 9.25 -3.32
N TYR A 4 -7.35 7.94 -3.40
CA TYR A 4 -8.41 6.94 -3.32
C TYR A 4 -7.98 5.79 -2.45
N LEU A 5 -8.86 5.40 -1.52
CA LEU A 5 -8.68 4.29 -0.62
C LEU A 5 -9.82 3.30 -0.87
N HIS A 6 -9.46 2.05 -1.12
CA HIS A 6 -10.40 0.95 -1.18
C HIS A 6 -9.98 -0.08 -0.15
N ASP A 7 -10.73 -0.10 0.94
CA ASP A 7 -10.53 -1.02 2.04
C ASP A 7 -11.55 -2.15 1.93
N VAL A 8 -11.05 -3.37 1.89
CA VAL A 8 -11.82 -4.57 2.11
C VAL A 8 -11.08 -5.40 3.16
N PRO A 9 -11.78 -6.19 3.99
CA PRO A 9 -11.13 -7.02 4.99
C PRO A 9 -9.97 -7.82 4.39
N GLY A 10 -8.77 -7.64 4.98
CA GLY A 10 -7.55 -8.33 4.61
C GLY A 10 -6.84 -7.81 3.37
N ARG A 11 -7.38 -6.81 2.66
CA ARG A 11 -6.74 -6.16 1.50
C ARG A 11 -7.04 -4.67 1.40
N LEU A 12 -5.99 -3.86 1.46
CA LEU A 12 -6.07 -2.42 1.22
C LEU A 12 -5.50 -2.07 -0.15
N ARG A 13 -6.21 -1.24 -0.91
CA ARG A 13 -5.69 -0.60 -2.13
C ARG A 13 -5.71 0.90 -1.96
N ILE A 14 -4.54 1.52 -2.13
CA ILE A 14 -4.34 2.96 -2.08
C ILE A 14 -3.97 3.43 -3.48
N LYS A 15 -4.57 4.53 -3.93
CA LYS A 15 -4.13 5.27 -5.12
C LYS A 15 -3.67 6.64 -4.66
N THR A 16 -2.44 6.98 -5.01
CA THR A 16 -1.79 8.22 -4.60
C THR A 16 -0.90 8.76 -5.73
N PRO A 17 -0.94 10.07 -6.02
CA PRO A 17 -0.04 10.67 -6.99
C PRO A 17 1.43 10.62 -6.57
N PHE A 18 1.74 10.49 -5.27
CA PHE A 18 3.10 10.65 -4.75
C PHE A 18 4.10 9.66 -5.33
N ILE A 19 3.71 8.39 -5.47
CA ILE A 19 4.61 7.36 -6.02
C ILE A 19 4.57 7.31 -7.56
N LYS A 20 3.68 8.06 -8.20
CA LYS A 20 3.49 7.98 -9.65
C LYS A 20 4.69 8.58 -10.37
N GLY A 21 5.35 7.80 -11.23
CA GLY A 21 6.59 8.18 -11.91
C GLY A 21 7.83 8.15 -11.01
N ASN A 22 7.69 7.81 -9.72
CA ASN A 22 8.78 7.79 -8.76
C ASN A 22 8.99 6.36 -8.22
N THR A 23 9.72 5.55 -8.99
CA THR A 23 10.06 4.16 -8.65
C THR A 23 10.89 4.03 -7.38
N ALA A 24 11.79 5.00 -7.10
CA ALA A 24 12.60 5.01 -5.90
C ALA A 24 11.73 5.19 -4.64
N LEU A 25 10.80 6.15 -4.67
CA LEU A 25 9.85 6.37 -3.59
C LEU A 25 8.90 5.18 -3.43
N ALA A 26 8.41 4.60 -4.54
CA ALA A 26 7.55 3.42 -4.50
C ALA A 26 8.23 2.25 -3.78
N LYS A 27 9.50 1.95 -4.12
CA LYS A 27 10.30 0.92 -3.43
C LYS A 27 10.59 1.26 -1.97
N HIS A 28 10.78 2.54 -1.63
CA HIS A 28 10.97 2.96 -0.24
C HIS A 28 9.70 2.72 0.58
N VAL A 29 8.54 3.10 0.05
CA VAL A 29 7.22 2.88 0.66
C VAL A 29 6.95 1.38 0.84
N GLU A 30 7.25 0.56 -0.17
CA GLU A 30 7.12 -0.90 -0.11
C GLU A 30 7.92 -1.48 1.06
N ARG A 31 9.23 -1.19 1.13
CA ARG A 31 10.10 -1.66 2.23
C ARG A 31 9.64 -1.16 3.60
N PHE A 32 9.18 0.09 3.69
CA PHE A 32 8.70 0.64 4.95
C PHE A 32 7.46 -0.10 5.45
N LEU A 33 6.49 -0.35 4.55
CA LEU A 33 5.26 -1.05 4.91
C LEU A 33 5.52 -2.53 5.21
N GLU A 34 6.48 -3.18 4.54
CA GLU A 34 6.84 -4.59 4.80
C GLU A 34 7.29 -4.84 6.25
N GLN A 35 7.74 -3.79 6.96
CA GLN A 35 8.15 -3.90 8.36
C GLN A 35 6.96 -3.94 9.34
N ILE A 36 5.74 -3.68 8.89
CA ILE A 36 4.56 -3.65 9.75
C ILE A 36 4.13 -5.08 10.07
N HIS A 37 4.12 -5.42 11.36
CA HIS A 37 3.66 -6.74 11.80
C HIS A 37 2.20 -6.98 11.41
N GLY A 38 1.95 -8.10 10.72
CA GLY A 38 0.62 -8.46 10.24
C GLY A 38 0.36 -8.09 8.79
N ILE A 39 1.24 -7.34 8.12
CA ILE A 39 1.23 -7.27 6.66
C ILE A 39 1.79 -8.57 6.09
N LYS A 40 1.08 -9.13 5.10
CA LYS A 40 1.42 -10.39 4.43
C LYS A 40 2.12 -10.17 3.10
N SER A 41 1.68 -9.17 2.34
CA SER A 41 2.32 -8.77 1.10
C SER A 41 2.00 -7.33 0.76
N ILE A 42 2.93 -6.67 0.07
CA ILE A 42 2.75 -5.35 -0.53
C ILE A 42 3.19 -5.42 -1.99
N THR A 43 2.55 -4.61 -2.81
CA THR A 43 2.96 -4.38 -4.18
C THR A 43 2.71 -2.92 -4.53
N THR A 44 3.75 -2.25 -5.03
CA THR A 44 3.64 -0.87 -5.53
C THR A 44 3.68 -0.82 -7.05
N ASN A 45 2.85 0.04 -7.64
CA ASN A 45 2.82 0.30 -9.07
C ASN A 45 3.04 1.81 -9.32
N PRO A 46 4.30 2.23 -9.57
CA PRO A 46 4.62 3.63 -9.84
C PRO A 46 4.12 4.13 -11.20
N ILE A 47 3.71 3.26 -12.13
CA ILE A 47 3.11 3.70 -13.40
C ILE A 47 1.72 4.28 -13.14
N THR A 48 0.93 3.59 -12.33
CA THR A 48 -0.47 3.96 -12.04
C THR A 48 -0.64 4.76 -10.74
N GLY A 49 0.39 4.82 -9.90
CA GLY A 49 0.30 5.43 -8.57
C GLY A 49 -0.48 4.57 -7.57
N SER A 50 -0.47 3.24 -7.73
CA SER A 50 -1.26 2.34 -6.89
C SER A 50 -0.37 1.58 -5.90
N ILE A 51 -0.87 1.35 -4.70
CA ILE A 51 -0.29 0.47 -3.68
C ILE A 51 -1.36 -0.54 -3.33
N ILE A 52 -1.01 -1.82 -3.34
CA ILE A 52 -1.89 -2.92 -2.92
C ILE A 52 -1.18 -3.63 -1.78
N MET A 53 -1.87 -3.87 -0.68
CA MET A 53 -1.35 -4.67 0.42
C MET A 53 -2.39 -5.67 0.90
N THR A 54 -1.92 -6.83 1.34
CA THR A 54 -2.72 -7.80 2.07
C THR A 54 -2.23 -7.88 3.51
N TYR A 55 -3.16 -8.01 4.44
CA TYR A 55 -2.85 -8.02 5.87
C TYR A 55 -3.70 -9.05 6.61
N ASP A 56 -3.27 -9.39 7.82
CA ASP A 56 -4.04 -10.19 8.77
C ASP A 56 -4.98 -9.26 9.55
N GLU A 57 -6.27 -9.35 9.29
CA GLU A 57 -7.33 -8.56 9.95
C GLU A 57 -7.33 -8.70 11.48
N ARG A 58 -6.79 -9.81 12.00
CA ARG A 58 -6.69 -10.03 13.46
C ARG A 58 -5.50 -9.31 14.08
N LYS A 59 -4.53 -8.87 13.26
CA LYS A 59 -3.27 -8.25 13.70
C LYS A 59 -3.14 -6.79 13.28
N VAL A 60 -3.83 -6.39 12.22
CA VAL A 60 -3.83 -5.03 11.68
C VAL A 60 -5.27 -4.52 11.66
N THR A 61 -5.50 -3.42 12.37
CA THR A 61 -6.79 -2.74 12.42
C THR A 61 -6.66 -1.31 11.89
N SER A 62 -7.56 -0.92 10.99
CA SER A 62 -7.75 0.47 10.59
C SER A 62 -8.67 1.09 11.65
N LYS A 63 -8.10 1.81 12.61
CA LYS A 63 -8.86 2.47 13.68
C LYS A 63 -8.94 3.96 13.41
#